data_AF-A0A2V6CD14-F1
#
_entry.id   AF-A0A2V6CD14-F1
#
_cell.length_a   1.000
_cell.length_b   1.000
_cell.length_c   1.000
_cell.angle_alpha   90.00
_cell.angle_beta   90.00
_cell.angle_gamma   90.00
#
_symmetry.space_group_name_H-M   'P 1'
#
loop_
_entity.id
_entity.type
_entity.pdbx_description
1 polymer ?
#
loop_
_entity_poly.entity_id
_entity_poly.type
_entity_poly.pdbx_seq_one_letter_code
_entity_poly.pdbx_strand_id
1 'polypeptide(L)'
;MNPDERRRLEILEAPIASLTGYLVLAYAGPAETCNCSSVDFHDWHLEIFEEPPDHPPQPGDPTPIICEITPRTQNAIFHDGIRVQELAAFFRRPDLSYESTGHKAHKVRLIGYPFWDDEHNEAKDVGATIRSISRYGYHNPWRATAWEIHPVIKIDRLN
;
A
#
# COMPACT_ATOMS: atom_id res chain seq x y z
N MET A 1 8.81 -21.30 2.96
CA MET A 1 8.06 -21.75 1.76
C MET A 1 8.77 -22.93 1.12
N ASN A 2 8.05 -24.00 0.78
CA ASN A 2 8.59 -25.16 0.10
C ASN A 2 8.68 -24.93 -1.44
N PRO A 3 9.39 -25.79 -2.20
CA PRO A 3 9.57 -25.57 -3.65
C PRO A 3 8.26 -25.54 -4.46
N ASP A 4 7.25 -26.33 -4.08
CA ASP A 4 5.97 -26.38 -4.78
C ASP A 4 5.12 -25.13 -4.51
N GLU A 5 5.17 -24.59 -3.29
CA GLU A 5 4.58 -23.30 -2.93
C GLU A 5 5.24 -22.16 -3.70
N ARG A 6 6.58 -22.17 -3.81
CA ARG A 6 7.31 -21.18 -4.61
C ARG A 6 6.92 -21.22 -6.09
N ARG A 7 6.77 -22.41 -6.66
CA ARG A 7 6.35 -22.55 -8.07
C ARG A 7 4.92 -22.05 -8.30
N ARG A 8 4.01 -22.24 -7.33
CA ARG A 8 2.65 -21.69 -7.41
C ARG A 8 2.66 -20.17 -7.31
N LEU A 9 3.53 -19.62 -6.46
CA LEU A 9 3.76 -18.19 -6.32
C LEU A 9 4.21 -17.57 -7.65
N GLU A 10 5.24 -18.14 -8.30
CA GLU A 10 5.77 -17.67 -9.59
C GLU A 10 4.69 -17.54 -10.69
N ILE A 11 3.70 -18.44 -10.69
CA ILE A 11 2.58 -18.39 -11.66
C ILE A 11 1.63 -17.22 -11.37
N LEU A 12 1.43 -16.89 -10.09
CA LEU A 12 0.57 -15.79 -9.65
C LEU A 12 1.24 -14.42 -9.79
N GLU A 13 2.57 -14.37 -9.69
CA GLU A 13 3.38 -13.16 -9.89
C GLU A 13 3.62 -12.83 -11.38
N ALA A 14 3.49 -13.82 -12.26
CA ALA A 14 3.70 -13.64 -13.70
C ALA A 14 2.70 -12.68 -14.42
N PRO A 15 1.38 -12.65 -14.10
CA PRO A 15 0.45 -11.73 -14.72
C PRO A 15 0.38 -10.36 -14.02
N ILE A 16 0.14 -9.32 -14.81
CA ILE A 16 -0.28 -8.02 -14.30
C ILE A 16 -1.67 -8.17 -13.67
N ALA A 17 -1.83 -7.64 -12.47
CA ALA A 17 -3.10 -7.59 -11.75
C ALA A 17 -3.62 -6.16 -11.65
N SER A 18 -4.91 -6.05 -11.33
CA SER A 18 -5.54 -4.77 -11.02
C SER A 18 -6.33 -4.85 -9.71
N LEU A 19 -6.13 -3.88 -8.84
CA LEU A 19 -6.88 -3.70 -7.60
C LEU A 19 -7.71 -2.42 -7.70
N THR A 20 -8.98 -2.46 -7.29
CA THR A 20 -9.84 -1.27 -7.18
C THR A 20 -10.24 -1.05 -5.73
N GLY A 21 -10.13 0.18 -5.26
CA GLY A 21 -10.51 0.59 -3.91
C GLY A 21 -10.31 2.08 -3.72
N TYR A 22 -10.39 2.55 -2.49
CA TYR A 22 -10.16 3.94 -2.14
C TYR A 22 -8.76 4.12 -1.57
N LEU A 23 -8.03 5.10 -2.10
CA LEU A 23 -6.73 5.47 -1.56
C LEU A 23 -6.94 6.34 -0.32
N VAL A 24 -6.82 5.75 0.86
CA VAL A 24 -7.11 6.43 2.13
C VAL A 24 -5.84 7.07 2.67
N LEU A 25 -4.77 6.29 2.80
CA LEU A 25 -3.51 6.74 3.37
C LEU A 25 -2.37 6.49 2.38
N ALA A 26 -1.46 7.46 2.27
CA ALA A 26 -0.20 7.27 1.58
C ALA A 26 0.97 7.80 2.42
N TYR A 27 2.16 7.23 2.24
CA TYR A 27 3.38 7.74 2.88
C TYR A 27 4.62 7.22 2.15
N ALA A 28 5.76 7.87 2.38
CA ALA A 28 7.04 7.32 1.96
C ALA A 28 7.36 6.12 2.87
N GLY A 29 7.49 4.93 2.27
CA GLY A 29 7.86 3.71 2.96
C GLY A 29 9.22 3.86 3.64
N PRO A 30 9.50 3.06 4.69
CA PRO A 30 10.82 3.06 5.31
C PRO A 30 11.90 2.55 4.34
N ALA A 31 13.16 2.52 4.80
CA ALA A 31 14.22 1.82 4.08
C ALA A 31 13.90 0.31 4.09
N GLU A 32 13.87 -0.31 2.91
CA GLU A 32 13.41 -1.70 2.72
C GLU A 32 14.31 -2.42 1.72
N THR A 33 14.31 -3.75 1.76
CA THR A 33 15.14 -4.61 0.90
C THR A 33 14.88 -4.34 -0.60
N CYS A 34 13.63 -4.07 -0.97
CA CYS A 34 13.19 -3.70 -2.33
C CYS A 34 13.79 -2.39 -2.86
N ASN A 35 14.09 -1.43 -1.97
CA ASN A 35 14.73 -0.15 -2.30
C ASN A 35 16.23 -0.10 -1.96
N CYS A 36 16.86 -1.28 -1.79
CA CYS A 36 18.26 -1.42 -1.37
C CYS A 36 18.58 -0.74 -0.04
N SER A 37 17.58 -0.65 0.85
CA SER A 37 17.66 0.06 2.14
C SER A 37 18.04 1.54 1.99
N SER A 38 17.64 2.16 0.88
CA SER A 38 17.91 3.57 0.61
C SER A 38 17.04 4.47 1.50
N VAL A 39 17.64 5.56 1.98
CA VAL A 39 16.93 6.64 2.70
C VAL A 39 16.59 7.84 1.81
N ASP A 40 17.01 7.79 0.54
CA ASP A 40 16.78 8.85 -0.44
C ASP A 40 15.77 8.43 -1.51
N PHE A 41 15.62 7.12 -1.71
CA PHE A 41 14.76 6.52 -2.72
C PHE A 41 13.77 5.59 -2.04
N HIS A 42 12.65 6.16 -1.61
CA HIS A 42 11.58 5.43 -0.96
C HIS A 42 10.51 5.02 -1.95
N ASP A 43 9.91 3.87 -1.69
CA ASP A 43 8.66 3.50 -2.33
C ASP A 43 7.53 4.32 -1.68
N TRP A 44 6.53 4.72 -2.46
CA TRP A 44 5.30 5.26 -1.89
C TRP A 44 4.41 4.12 -1.49
N HIS A 45 4.21 3.98 -0.19
CA HIS A 45 3.28 3.04 0.39
C HIS A 45 1.86 3.59 0.30
N LEU A 46 0.94 2.79 -0.24
CA LEU A 46 -0.46 3.14 -0.47
C LEU A 46 -1.36 2.13 0.25
N GLU A 47 -2.21 2.63 1.13
CA GLU A 47 -3.20 1.82 1.84
C GLU A 47 -4.57 1.93 1.15
N ILE A 48 -4.96 0.85 0.48
CA ILE A 48 -6.18 0.77 -0.33
C ILE A 48 -7.27 0.04 0.47
N PHE A 49 -8.39 0.72 0.68
CA PHE A 49 -9.54 0.18 1.40
C PHE A 49 -10.71 -0.08 0.45
N GLU A 50 -11.54 -1.08 0.77
CA GLU A 50 -12.78 -1.34 0.03
C GLU A 50 -13.78 -0.20 0.20
N GLU A 51 -13.94 0.28 1.44
CA GLU A 51 -14.74 1.44 1.81
C GLU A 51 -13.88 2.41 2.63
N PRO A 52 -13.90 3.73 2.34
CA PRO A 52 -13.00 4.67 2.98
C PRO A 52 -13.57 5.16 4.32
N PRO A 53 -12.81 5.11 5.43
CA PRO A 53 -13.16 5.86 6.62
C PRO A 53 -13.06 7.38 6.35
N ASP A 54 -13.74 8.19 7.16
CA ASP A 54 -13.64 9.65 7.14
C ASP A 54 -12.56 10.20 8.11
N HIS A 55 -11.77 9.29 8.67
CA HIS A 55 -10.65 9.55 9.57
C HIS A 55 -9.42 8.74 9.13
N PRO A 56 -8.21 9.07 9.64
CA PRO A 56 -7.05 8.20 9.47
C PRO A 56 -7.30 6.81 10.09
N PRO A 57 -6.62 5.75 9.61
CA PRO A 57 -6.91 4.39 10.08
C PRO A 57 -6.67 4.24 11.60
N GLN A 58 -7.59 3.55 12.26
CA GLN A 58 -7.64 3.39 13.73
C GLN A 58 -8.07 1.97 14.14
N PRO A 59 -7.88 1.57 15.42
CA PRO A 59 -8.37 0.28 15.90
C PRO A 59 -9.88 0.14 15.71
N GLY A 60 -10.29 -0.99 15.15
CA GLY A 60 -11.67 -1.30 14.76
C GLY A 60 -11.92 -1.20 13.25
N ASP A 61 -11.09 -0.47 12.52
CA ASP A 61 -11.23 -0.36 11.07
C ASP A 61 -10.82 -1.66 10.35
N PRO A 62 -11.32 -1.90 9.14
CA PRO A 62 -10.75 -2.90 8.24
C PRO A 62 -9.26 -2.63 8.01
N THR A 63 -8.46 -3.65 7.76
CA THR A 63 -7.09 -3.44 7.27
C THR A 63 -7.08 -3.17 5.76
N PRO A 64 -6.15 -2.34 5.26
CA PRO A 64 -5.98 -2.11 3.83
C PRO A 64 -5.34 -3.29 3.09
N ILE A 65 -5.45 -3.28 1.76
CA ILE A 65 -4.50 -3.96 0.88
C ILE A 65 -3.39 -2.96 0.54
N ILE A 66 -2.15 -3.43 0.58
CA ILE A 66 -0.97 -2.61 0.33
C ILE A 66 -0.64 -2.58 -1.16
N CYS A 67 -0.30 -1.40 -1.65
CA CYS A 67 0.23 -1.18 -2.98
C CYS A 67 1.40 -0.20 -2.89
N GLU A 68 2.42 -0.39 -3.72
CA GLU A 68 3.62 0.44 -3.64
C GLU A 68 4.06 0.98 -5.00
N ILE A 69 4.32 2.28 -5.08
CA ILE A 69 4.95 2.90 -6.25
C ILE A 69 6.45 3.00 -5.99
N THR A 70 7.24 2.38 -6.86
CA THR A 70 8.70 2.48 -6.77
C THR A 70 9.24 3.73 -7.46
N PRO A 71 10.45 4.20 -7.13
CA PRO A 71 11.12 5.28 -7.86
C PRO A 71 11.17 5.06 -9.38
N ARG A 72 11.23 3.80 -9.84
CA ARG A 72 11.27 3.48 -11.28
C ARG A 72 9.93 3.72 -11.97
N THR A 73 8.81 3.50 -11.29
CA THR A 73 7.46 3.66 -11.87
C THR A 73 6.84 5.02 -11.54
N GLN A 74 7.33 5.71 -10.51
CA GLN A 74 6.84 7.01 -10.07
C GLN A 74 6.82 8.05 -11.19
N ASN A 75 7.90 8.15 -11.97
CA ASN A 75 7.98 9.15 -13.05
C ASN A 75 6.93 8.92 -14.13
N ALA A 76 6.67 7.67 -14.51
CA ALA A 76 5.63 7.35 -15.49
C ALA A 76 4.23 7.73 -14.97
N ILE A 77 3.93 7.37 -13.71
CA ILE A 77 2.66 7.72 -13.06
C ILE A 77 2.50 9.26 -12.96
N PHE A 78 3.57 9.97 -12.63
CA PHE A 78 3.56 11.44 -12.60
C PHE A 78 3.32 12.05 -13.99
N HIS A 79 3.92 11.49 -15.04
CA HIS A 79 3.70 11.91 -16.42
C HIS A 79 2.27 11.65 -16.92
N ASP A 80 1.59 10.64 -16.38
CA ASP A 80 0.16 10.38 -16.61
C ASP A 80 -0.76 11.39 -15.89
N GLY A 81 -0.19 12.41 -15.24
CA GLY A 81 -0.94 13.45 -14.54
C GLY A 81 -1.46 13.02 -13.16
N ILE A 82 -1.06 11.84 -12.67
CA ILE A 82 -1.46 11.38 -11.35
C ILE A 82 -0.59 12.03 -10.27
N ARG A 83 -1.23 12.51 -9.22
CA ARG A 83 -0.60 12.99 -7.98
C ARG A 83 -1.21 12.23 -6.82
N VAL A 84 -0.39 11.53 -6.05
CA VAL A 84 -0.87 10.78 -4.86
C VAL A 84 -1.58 11.71 -3.89
N GLN A 85 -1.10 12.96 -3.77
CA GLN A 85 -1.68 14.01 -2.92
C GLN A 85 -3.12 14.38 -3.30
N GLU A 86 -3.49 14.25 -4.57
CA GLU A 86 -4.84 14.56 -5.07
C GLU A 86 -5.77 13.36 -4.99
N LEU A 87 -5.26 12.19 -4.56
CA LEU A 87 -6.00 10.94 -4.51
C LEU A 87 -6.19 10.44 -3.07
N ALA A 88 -5.16 10.56 -2.23
CA ALA A 88 -5.18 10.13 -0.84
C ALA A 88 -6.01 11.10 0.03
N ALA A 89 -6.74 10.58 1.02
CA ALA A 89 -7.39 11.42 2.04
C ALA A 89 -6.39 11.94 3.10
N PHE A 90 -5.37 11.13 3.38
CA PHE A 90 -4.38 11.41 4.42
C PHE A 90 -2.98 11.04 3.95
N PHE A 91 -1.99 11.77 4.49
CA PHE A 91 -0.60 11.35 4.51
C PHE A 91 -0.17 10.95 5.92
N ARG A 92 0.65 9.90 6.02
CA ARG A 92 1.45 9.69 7.23
C ARG A 92 2.80 10.36 7.07
N ARG A 93 3.15 11.22 8.02
CA ARG A 93 4.41 11.94 8.06
C ARG A 93 5.51 11.08 8.71
N PRO A 94 6.81 11.42 8.55
CA PRO A 94 7.90 10.68 9.17
C PRO A 94 7.85 10.65 10.71
N ASP A 95 7.20 11.63 11.34
CA ASP A 95 6.93 11.67 12.78
C ASP A 95 5.70 10.85 13.19
N LEU A 96 5.15 10.06 12.26
CA LEU A 96 3.99 9.18 12.41
C LEU A 96 2.66 9.91 12.57
N SER A 97 2.65 11.24 12.45
CA SER A 97 1.41 12.01 12.47
C SER A 97 0.63 11.84 11.16
N TYR A 98 -0.68 11.97 11.24
CA TYR A 98 -1.56 12.02 10.09
C TYR A 98 -1.85 13.47 9.68
N GLU A 99 -1.75 13.74 8.38
CA GLU A 99 -2.12 15.00 7.79
C GLU A 99 -3.23 14.80 6.76
N SER A 100 -4.33 15.55 6.87
CA SER A 100 -5.40 15.52 5.88
C SER A 100 -4.99 16.29 4.62
N THR A 101 -5.36 15.75 3.45
CA THR A 101 -5.23 16.43 2.15
C THR A 101 -6.34 17.45 1.90
N GLY A 102 -7.32 17.56 2.81
CA GLY A 102 -8.45 18.48 2.69
C GLY A 102 -9.59 17.96 1.80
N HIS A 103 -9.49 16.72 1.30
CA HIS A 103 -10.54 16.06 0.54
C HIS A 103 -10.71 14.59 0.96
N LYS A 104 -11.78 13.96 0.47
CA LYS A 104 -12.05 12.53 0.71
C LYS A 104 -11.13 11.65 -0.13
N ALA A 105 -11.01 10.39 0.28
CA ALA A 105 -10.29 9.38 -0.47
C ALA A 105 -10.92 9.20 -1.86
N HIS A 106 -10.09 9.17 -2.89
CA HIS A 106 -10.54 8.89 -4.25
C HIS A 106 -10.57 7.39 -4.51
N LYS A 107 -11.61 6.94 -5.21
CA LYS A 107 -11.65 5.60 -5.76
C LYS A 107 -10.67 5.50 -6.93
N VAL A 108 -9.82 4.50 -6.90
CA VAL A 108 -8.73 4.30 -7.85
C VAL A 108 -8.69 2.85 -8.30
N ARG A 109 -8.18 2.62 -9.50
CA ARG A 109 -7.73 1.31 -9.96
C ARG A 109 -6.23 1.34 -10.10
N LEU A 110 -5.54 0.54 -9.30
CA LEU A 110 -4.09 0.34 -9.35
C LEU A 110 -3.80 -0.88 -10.20
N ILE A 111 -2.81 -0.78 -11.07
CA ILE A 111 -2.38 -1.85 -11.97
C ILE A 111 -0.88 -2.05 -11.77
N GLY A 112 -0.46 -3.30 -11.63
CA GLY A 112 0.93 -3.65 -11.34
C GLY A 112 1.13 -5.15 -11.22
N TYR A 113 2.25 -5.53 -10.62
CA TYR A 113 2.58 -6.94 -10.41
C TYR A 113 2.18 -7.37 -9.00
N PRO A 114 1.49 -8.51 -8.85
CA PRO A 114 1.36 -9.17 -7.56
C PRO A 114 2.75 -9.48 -7.01
N PHE A 115 2.95 -9.17 -5.75
CA PHE A 115 4.18 -9.49 -5.03
C PHE A 115 3.81 -10.09 -3.68
N TRP A 116 4.44 -11.21 -3.33
CA TRP A 116 4.29 -11.79 -1.99
C TRP A 116 5.40 -11.30 -1.07
N ASP A 117 4.99 -10.60 -0.02
CA ASP A 117 5.90 -10.09 1.00
C ASP A 117 6.26 -11.20 2.00
N ASP A 118 7.43 -11.79 1.81
CA ASP A 118 7.97 -12.82 2.68
C ASP A 118 8.26 -12.32 4.12
N GLU A 119 8.46 -11.01 4.32
CA GLU A 119 8.79 -10.41 5.62
C GLU A 119 7.53 -10.14 6.47
N HIS A 120 6.36 -9.99 5.85
CA HIS A 120 5.12 -9.57 6.51
C HIS A 120 3.92 -10.48 6.20
N ASN A 121 4.10 -11.78 6.45
CA ASN A 121 3.06 -12.80 6.25
C ASN A 121 2.57 -13.47 7.55
N GLU A 122 3.00 -12.98 8.71
CA GLU A 122 2.58 -13.53 9.99
C GLU A 122 1.20 -13.00 10.42
N ALA A 123 0.55 -13.70 11.35
CA ALA A 123 -0.76 -13.32 11.88
C ALA A 123 -0.77 -11.97 12.64
N LYS A 124 0.41 -11.44 12.97
CA LYS A 124 0.56 -10.10 13.55
C LYS A 124 0.46 -9.00 12.49
N ASP A 125 0.79 -9.32 11.24
CA ASP A 125 0.83 -8.38 10.11
C ASP A 125 -0.48 -8.44 9.33
N VAL A 126 -1.00 -9.67 9.13
CA VAL A 126 -2.16 -9.97 8.31
C VAL A 126 -3.40 -10.30 9.15
N GLY A 127 -4.50 -9.61 8.88
CA GLY A 127 -5.82 -9.94 9.44
C GLY A 127 -6.88 -8.91 9.06
N ALA A 128 -8.17 -9.20 9.28
CA ALA A 128 -9.25 -8.40 8.69
C ALA A 128 -9.44 -6.99 9.28
N THR A 129 -9.04 -6.76 10.53
CA THR A 129 -9.29 -5.50 11.25
C THR A 129 -8.09 -5.08 12.07
N ILE A 130 -7.83 -3.77 12.12
CA ILE A 130 -6.80 -3.18 12.97
C ILE A 130 -7.19 -3.38 14.43
N ARG A 131 -6.36 -4.06 15.22
CA ARG A 131 -6.65 -4.34 16.64
C ARG A 131 -6.00 -3.34 17.57
N SER A 132 -4.82 -2.84 17.19
CA SER A 132 -4.05 -1.92 18.03
C SER A 132 -3.09 -1.08 17.19
N ILE A 133 -2.69 0.05 17.73
CA ILE A 133 -1.60 0.87 17.19
C ILE A 133 -0.43 0.78 18.19
N SER A 134 0.74 0.40 17.69
CA SER A 134 1.95 0.33 18.52
C SER A 134 2.40 1.73 18.95
N ARG A 135 3.30 1.80 19.94
CA ARG A 135 3.95 3.06 20.34
C ARG A 135 4.72 3.76 19.21
N TYR A 136 4.96 3.04 18.11
CA TYR A 136 5.64 3.52 16.91
C TYR A 136 4.66 3.77 15.76
N GLY A 137 3.36 3.91 16.03
CA GLY A 137 2.36 4.26 15.02
C GLY A 137 1.97 3.13 14.07
N TYR A 138 2.62 1.96 14.14
CA TYR A 138 2.27 0.82 13.30
C TYR A 138 1.00 0.11 13.78
N HIS A 139 0.06 -0.11 12.86
CA HIS A 139 -1.14 -0.90 13.07
C HIS A 139 -0.80 -2.38 13.28
N ASN A 140 -1.66 -3.11 13.98
CA ASN A 140 -1.51 -4.56 14.17
C ASN A 140 -2.89 -5.23 14.22
N PRO A 141 -3.22 -6.14 13.28
CA PRO A 141 -2.61 -6.25 11.95
C PRO A 141 -2.76 -4.95 11.17
N TRP A 142 -1.92 -4.77 10.15
CA TRP A 142 -1.87 -3.55 9.36
C TRP A 142 -2.20 -3.76 7.89
N ARG A 143 -2.31 -5.01 7.44
CA ARG A 143 -2.65 -5.37 6.07
C ARG A 143 -3.64 -6.53 6.04
N ALA A 144 -4.50 -6.57 5.01
CA ALA A 144 -5.51 -7.59 4.83
C ALA A 144 -4.94 -8.92 4.30
N THR A 145 -3.77 -8.84 3.67
CA THR A 145 -3.08 -9.94 2.99
C THR A 145 -1.58 -9.64 2.93
N ALA A 146 -0.75 -10.66 2.81
CA ALA A 146 0.68 -10.52 2.52
C ALA A 146 0.97 -10.26 1.04
N TRP A 147 -0.06 -10.34 0.19
CA TRP A 147 0.02 -9.95 -1.21
C TRP A 147 -0.10 -8.45 -1.37
N GLU A 148 0.77 -7.89 -2.20
CA GLU A 148 0.78 -6.48 -2.57
C GLU A 148 0.67 -6.32 -4.08
N ILE A 149 0.36 -5.10 -4.52
CA ILE A 149 0.71 -4.67 -5.88
C ILE A 149 2.01 -3.87 -5.78
N HIS A 150 3.13 -4.51 -6.12
CA HIS A 150 4.46 -3.91 -6.08
C HIS A 150 5.30 -4.44 -7.26
N PRO A 151 5.73 -3.58 -8.21
CA PRO A 151 5.43 -2.16 -8.28
C PRO A 151 4.05 -1.92 -8.89
N VAL A 152 3.37 -0.87 -8.44
CA VAL A 152 2.31 -0.21 -9.20
C VAL A 152 2.95 0.45 -10.42
N ILE A 153 2.42 0.14 -11.60
CA ILE A 153 2.88 0.69 -12.89
C ILE A 153 1.91 1.71 -13.48
N LYS A 154 0.64 1.71 -13.02
CA LYS A 154 -0.39 2.64 -13.47
C LYS A 154 -1.49 2.82 -12.42
N ILE A 155 -2.05 4.03 -12.36
CA ILE A 155 -3.21 4.37 -11.52
C ILE A 155 -4.25 5.07 -12.37
N ASP A 156 -5.47 4.53 -12.40
CA ASP A 156 -6.64 5.22 -12.96
C ASP A 156 -7.46 5.82 -11.81
N ARG A 157 -7.79 7.11 -11.90
CA ARG A 157 -8.83 7.71 -11.06
C ARG A 157 -10.20 7.27 -11.57
N LEU A 158 -11.04 6.77 -10.68
CA LEU A 158 -12.41 6.37 -10.99
C LEU A 158 -13.37 7.45 -10.51
N ASN A 159 -14.41 7.70 -11.30
CA ASN A 159 -15.48 8.66 -11.00
C ASN A 159 -16.58 8.01 -10.16
#